data_AF-A0A3D4PCL1-F1
#
_entry.id   AF-A0A3D4PCL1-F1
#
_cell.length_a   1.000
_cell.length_b   1.000
_cell.length_c   1.000
_cell.angle_alpha   90.00
_cell.angle_beta   90.00
_cell.angle_gamma   90.00
#
_symmetry.space_group_name_H-M   'P 1'
#
loop_
_entity.id
_entity.type
_entity.pdbx_description
1 polymer ?
#
loop_
_entity_poly.entity_id
_entity_poly.type
_entity_poly.pdbx_seq_one_letter_code
_entity_poly.pdbx_strand_id
1 'polypeptide(L)'
;MNWVGSRSATPMNAKPLSHRFHDSGFLMSFDPESEFYSEGIVRVDPSSQRKSYWLIFASIVFLIVVVVAVTLLPIQNQKRHLAHLRNQGAIVYTIVRPGIWTSISDYVHRFTDYQLPTLEEVRQIHFQKYPVTDQTIANLSRYPELQALSMQSAEVSTTVLDNIFDDLPELTGLTIINCKNITPEWIEKSQLANPSVSINFRGTAYLGISANIMNPDEEGCVVMYVQSGSAAEKGGMLPGDIIIGIEDSEVSSFTDLVMELARYSPDDQVTIQVNRQEEEIPMVCKLDAWSNKEF
;
A
#
# COMPACT_ATOMS: atom_id res chain seq x y z
N MET A 1 -48.41 38.29 45.00
CA MET A 1 -49.58 39.11 45.36
C MET A 1 -49.39 40.51 44.79
N ASN A 2 -50.45 41.00 44.17
CA ASN A 2 -50.80 42.41 43.92
C ASN A 2 -50.08 43.20 42.82
N TRP A 3 -50.78 43.21 41.68
CA TRP A 3 -51.19 44.38 40.89
C TRP A 3 -51.27 45.74 41.62
N VAL A 4 -51.11 46.79 40.80
CA VAL A 4 -51.93 48.02 40.63
C VAL A 4 -51.05 49.28 40.62
N GLY A 5 -51.17 50.09 39.56
CA GLY A 5 -50.70 51.48 39.53
C GLY A 5 -51.30 52.24 38.35
N SER A 6 -52.45 52.89 38.59
CA SER A 6 -53.33 53.55 37.62
C SER A 6 -53.17 55.08 37.57
N ARG A 7 -53.42 55.64 36.37
CA ARG A 7 -54.11 56.93 36.06
C ARG A 7 -53.52 58.29 36.47
N SER A 8 -53.19 59.07 35.42
CA SER A 8 -53.61 60.45 35.08
C SER A 8 -53.97 61.48 36.17
N ALA A 9 -53.37 62.67 36.10
CA ALA A 9 -54.04 63.95 35.78
C ALA A 9 -53.11 65.17 35.95
N THR A 10 -53.21 66.12 35.00
CA THR A 10 -52.68 67.50 34.96
C THR A 10 -53.25 68.43 36.06
N PRO A 11 -52.73 69.66 36.26
CA PRO A 11 -53.39 70.84 35.64
C PRO A 11 -52.52 72.10 35.36
N MET A 12 -52.98 72.92 34.39
CA MET A 12 -53.15 74.41 34.39
C MET A 12 -51.93 75.37 34.62
N ASN A 13 -51.80 76.59 34.07
CA ASN A 13 -52.57 77.47 33.16
C ASN A 13 -51.79 78.80 33.03
N ALA A 14 -51.77 79.45 31.85
CA ALA A 14 -51.74 80.92 31.70
C ALA A 14 -52.09 81.34 30.26
N LYS A 15 -52.98 82.34 30.16
CA LYS A 15 -53.67 82.95 28.99
C LYS A 15 -53.33 84.49 28.98
N PRO A 16 -53.86 85.36 28.09
CA PRO A 16 -54.12 85.34 26.64
C PRO A 16 -53.82 86.72 25.94
N LEU A 17 -54.33 86.92 24.70
CA LEU A 17 -54.73 88.17 23.95
C LEU A 17 -53.99 88.32 22.59
N SER A 18 -54.59 88.61 21.43
CA SER A 18 -55.94 89.10 21.06
C SER A 18 -56.25 88.93 19.55
N HIS A 19 -57.55 88.73 19.24
CA HIS A 19 -58.37 89.05 18.05
C HIS A 19 -57.75 89.38 16.66
N ARG A 20 -58.24 88.70 15.58
CA ARG A 20 -59.36 89.16 14.70
C ARG A 20 -59.72 88.13 13.60
N PHE A 21 -61.01 88.11 13.26
CA PHE A 21 -61.70 87.31 12.24
C PHE A 21 -61.40 87.75 10.80
N HIS A 22 -61.36 86.83 9.82
CA HIS A 22 -62.46 86.62 8.85
C HIS A 22 -62.20 85.48 7.84
N ASP A 23 -63.28 84.78 7.51
CA ASP A 23 -63.50 83.80 6.42
C ASP A 23 -62.86 84.22 5.08
N SER A 24 -62.45 83.33 4.17
CA SER A 24 -63.28 82.35 3.44
C SER A 24 -62.45 81.74 2.30
N GLY A 25 -62.76 80.50 1.88
CA GLY A 25 -62.42 80.02 0.54
C GLY A 25 -61.51 78.79 0.48
N PHE A 26 -62.13 77.62 0.55
CA PHE A 26 -61.60 76.36 0.06
C PHE A 26 -61.40 76.43 -1.46
N LEU A 27 -60.22 76.11 -1.98
CA LEU A 27 -60.04 75.40 -3.26
C LEU A 27 -58.64 74.77 -3.31
N MET A 28 -58.64 73.43 -3.35
CA MET A 28 -57.50 72.58 -3.65
C MET A 28 -56.91 72.92 -5.02
N SER A 29 -55.61 73.17 -5.08
CA SER A 29 -54.81 72.92 -6.29
C SER A 29 -53.95 71.68 -6.02
N PHE A 30 -54.42 70.54 -6.50
CA PHE A 30 -53.63 69.32 -6.66
C PHE A 30 -52.61 69.57 -7.77
N ASP A 31 -51.33 69.46 -7.46
CA ASP A 31 -50.24 69.35 -8.43
C ASP A 31 -50.00 67.85 -8.70
N PRO A 32 -50.32 67.31 -9.89
CA PRO A 32 -50.27 65.88 -10.15
C PRO A 32 -48.95 65.49 -10.82
N GLU A 33 -47.80 65.93 -10.29
CA GLU A 33 -46.49 65.49 -10.78
C GLU A 33 -45.50 65.26 -9.65
N SER A 34 -45.70 64.19 -8.89
CA SER A 34 -44.57 63.40 -8.36
C SER A 34 -45.05 62.12 -7.71
N GLU A 35 -44.30 61.05 -7.96
CA GLU A 35 -44.43 59.71 -7.35
C GLU A 35 -45.36 58.73 -8.08
N PHE A 36 -45.07 58.52 -9.37
CA PHE A 36 -45.16 57.20 -9.96
C PHE A 36 -44.20 56.25 -9.22
N TYR A 37 -44.71 55.46 -8.28
CA TYR A 37 -44.06 54.20 -7.90
C TYR A 37 -44.25 53.21 -9.06
N SER A 38 -43.31 53.20 -10.00
CA SER A 38 -43.19 52.07 -10.92
C SER A 38 -42.58 50.92 -10.14
N GLU A 39 -43.39 49.93 -9.76
CA GLU A 39 -42.86 48.59 -9.47
C GLU A 39 -42.14 48.10 -10.74
N GLY A 40 -40.81 48.22 -10.74
CA GLY A 40 -39.98 47.64 -11.77
C GLY A 40 -40.07 46.12 -11.68
N ILE A 41 -40.99 45.51 -12.43
CA ILE A 41 -40.95 44.08 -12.70
C ILE A 41 -39.66 43.83 -13.48
N VAL A 42 -38.60 43.38 -12.80
CA VAL A 42 -37.41 42.84 -13.44
C VAL A 42 -37.87 41.62 -14.23
N ARG A 43 -38.13 41.78 -15.52
CA ARG A 43 -38.37 40.66 -16.45
C ARG A 43 -37.05 39.90 -16.58
N VAL A 44 -36.89 38.87 -15.75
CA VAL A 44 -35.81 37.90 -15.93
C VAL A 44 -36.10 37.13 -17.22
N ASP A 45 -35.25 37.33 -18.24
CA ASP A 45 -35.37 36.62 -19.51
C ASP A 45 -35.30 35.09 -19.26
N PRO A 46 -36.36 34.31 -19.59
CA PRO A 46 -36.37 32.87 -19.43
C PRO A 46 -35.23 32.17 -20.20
N SER A 47 -34.72 32.80 -21.26
CA SER A 47 -33.61 32.28 -22.06
C SER A 47 -32.27 32.33 -21.30
N SER A 48 -32.08 33.34 -20.44
CA SER A 48 -30.90 33.52 -19.59
C SER A 48 -30.85 32.47 -18.48
N GLN A 49 -32.01 32.20 -17.85
CA GLN A 49 -32.17 31.14 -16.85
C GLN A 49 -31.82 29.75 -17.44
N ARG A 50 -32.34 29.41 -18.63
CA ARG A 50 -32.01 28.12 -19.30
C ARG A 50 -30.52 27.97 -19.62
N LYS A 51 -29.85 29.04 -20.06
CA LYS A 51 -28.40 29.03 -20.31
C LYS A 51 -27.61 28.80 -19.01
N SER A 52 -28.02 29.43 -17.91
CA SER A 52 -27.40 29.24 -16.59
C SER A 52 -27.56 27.79 -16.09
N TYR A 53 -28.77 27.21 -16.16
CA TYR A 53 -28.99 25.81 -15.81
C TYR A 53 -28.18 24.84 -16.67
N TRP A 54 -28.09 25.11 -17.97
CA TRP A 54 -27.31 24.28 -18.89
C TRP A 54 -25.81 24.35 -18.58
N LEU A 55 -25.28 25.53 -18.25
CA LEU A 55 -23.89 25.70 -17.82
C LEU A 55 -23.61 24.97 -16.50
N ILE A 56 -24.52 25.06 -15.52
CA ILE A 56 -24.40 24.34 -14.24
C ILE A 56 -24.42 22.83 -14.48
N PHE A 57 -25.38 22.32 -15.25
CA PHE A 57 -25.48 20.91 -15.59
C PHE A 57 -24.25 20.41 -16.34
N ALA A 58 -23.80 21.13 -17.37
CA ALA A 58 -22.59 20.78 -18.11
C ALA A 58 -21.35 20.77 -17.21
N SER A 59 -21.26 21.70 -16.25
CA SER A 59 -20.15 21.76 -15.28
C SER A 59 -20.17 20.56 -14.32
N ILE A 60 -21.35 20.14 -13.86
CA ILE A 60 -21.51 18.94 -13.02
C ILE A 60 -21.12 17.69 -13.79
N VAL A 61 -21.61 17.53 -15.03
CA VAL A 61 -21.27 16.39 -15.88
C VAL A 61 -19.77 16.36 -16.17
N PHE A 62 -19.17 17.50 -16.50
CA PHE A 62 -17.73 17.61 -16.71
C PHE A 62 -16.94 17.21 -15.47
N LEU A 63 -17.34 17.70 -14.29
CA LEU A 63 -16.70 17.35 -13.02
C LEU A 63 -16.82 15.85 -12.72
N ILE A 64 -17.98 15.23 -12.98
CA ILE A 64 -18.15 13.77 -12.85
C ILE A 64 -17.21 13.03 -13.79
N VAL A 65 -17.14 13.42 -15.07
CA VAL A 65 -16.24 12.79 -16.05
C VAL A 65 -14.78 12.91 -15.62
N VAL A 66 -14.36 14.08 -15.13
CA VAL A 66 -13.01 14.29 -14.62
C VAL A 66 -12.73 13.41 -13.40
N VAL A 67 -13.64 13.36 -12.42
CA VAL A 67 -13.49 12.52 -11.23
C VAL A 67 -13.40 11.04 -11.63
N VAL A 68 -14.29 10.59 -12.52
CA VAL A 68 -14.31 9.21 -13.04
C VAL A 68 -13.01 8.89 -13.80
N ALA A 69 -12.49 9.80 -14.62
CA ALA A 69 -11.23 9.60 -15.33
C ALA A 69 -10.04 9.53 -14.35
N VAL A 70 -10.00 10.41 -13.36
CA VAL A 70 -8.94 10.46 -12.33
C VAL A 70 -8.98 9.23 -11.42
N THR A 71 -10.14 8.60 -11.19
CA THR A 71 -10.25 7.41 -10.35
C THR A 71 -10.17 6.09 -11.14
N LEU A 72 -10.91 5.94 -12.24
CA LEU A 72 -10.99 4.67 -12.96
C LEU A 72 -9.75 4.37 -13.80
N LEU A 73 -9.11 5.37 -14.41
CA LEU A 73 -7.92 5.12 -15.25
C LEU A 73 -6.76 4.54 -14.44
N PRO A 74 -6.39 5.09 -13.26
CA PRO A 74 -5.37 4.47 -12.40
C PRO A 74 -5.75 3.05 -11.98
N ILE A 75 -7.01 2.82 -11.61
CA ILE A 75 -7.48 1.49 -11.19
C ILE A 75 -7.35 0.49 -12.34
N GLN A 76 -7.76 0.86 -13.55
CA GLN A 76 -7.61 0.00 -14.73
C GLN A 76 -6.14 -0.24 -15.08
N ASN A 77 -5.28 0.76 -14.93
CA ASN A 77 -3.84 0.61 -15.17
C ASN A 77 -3.21 -0.34 -14.14
N GLN A 78 -3.53 -0.17 -12.85
CA GLN A 78 -3.07 -1.04 -11.78
C GLN A 78 -3.54 -2.48 -12.01
N LYS A 79 -4.82 -2.70 -12.31
CA LYS A 79 -5.36 -4.02 -12.60
C LYS A 79 -4.68 -4.69 -13.79
N ARG A 80 -4.41 -3.95 -14.87
CA ARG A 80 -3.67 -4.47 -16.03
C ARG A 80 -2.24 -4.87 -15.66
N HIS A 81 -1.54 -4.05 -14.88
CA HIS A 81 -0.18 -4.37 -14.45
C HIS A 81 -0.14 -5.57 -13.50
N LEU A 82 -1.02 -5.63 -12.51
CA LEU A 82 -1.14 -6.77 -11.60
C LEU A 82 -1.53 -8.05 -12.34
N ALA A 83 -2.43 -7.96 -13.33
CA ALA A 83 -2.75 -9.10 -14.20
C ALA A 83 -1.52 -9.55 -15.00
N HIS A 84 -0.69 -8.64 -15.49
CA HIS A 84 0.56 -8.98 -16.16
C HIS A 84 1.52 -9.72 -15.22
N LEU A 85 1.74 -9.23 -13.99
CA LEU A 85 2.56 -9.91 -12.98
C LEU A 85 2.01 -11.31 -12.64
N ARG A 86 0.69 -11.44 -12.44
CA ARG A 86 0.03 -12.72 -12.17
C ARG A 86 0.14 -13.70 -13.34
N ASN A 87 0.02 -13.22 -14.57
CA ASN A 87 0.23 -14.02 -15.78
C ASN A 87 1.69 -14.49 -15.91
N GLN A 88 2.62 -13.74 -15.34
CA GLN A 88 4.01 -14.13 -15.16
C GLN A 88 4.22 -14.99 -13.90
N GLY A 89 3.18 -15.59 -13.33
CA GLY A 89 3.31 -16.51 -12.19
C GLY A 89 3.68 -15.84 -10.86
N ALA A 90 3.56 -14.50 -10.76
CA ALA A 90 3.68 -13.81 -9.48
C ALA A 90 2.39 -14.00 -8.66
N ILE A 91 2.55 -14.36 -7.40
CA ILE A 91 1.46 -14.34 -6.41
C ILE A 91 1.46 -12.96 -5.78
N VAL A 92 0.36 -12.23 -5.92
CA VAL A 92 0.23 -10.85 -5.42
C VAL A 92 -0.88 -10.79 -4.38
N TYR A 93 -0.51 -10.46 -3.15
CA TYR A 93 -1.44 -10.21 -2.06
C TYR A 93 -1.73 -8.73 -1.92
N THR A 94 -3.01 -8.41 -1.94
CA THR A 94 -3.51 -7.04 -1.89
C THR A 94 -4.54 -6.85 -0.80
N ILE A 95 -4.61 -5.65 -0.24
CA ILE A 95 -5.70 -5.24 0.63
C ILE A 95 -6.45 -4.06 0.01
N VAL A 96 -7.76 -3.99 0.21
CA VAL A 96 -8.54 -2.80 -0.15
C VAL A 96 -8.57 -1.89 1.07
N ARG A 97 -7.98 -0.68 0.97
CA ARG A 97 -8.11 0.29 2.06
C ARG A 97 -9.54 0.83 2.11
N PRO A 98 -10.21 0.76 3.28
CA PRO A 98 -11.49 1.43 3.46
C PRO A 98 -11.34 2.93 3.23
N GLY A 99 -12.27 3.51 2.49
CA GLY A 99 -12.28 4.94 2.22
C GLY A 99 -13.56 5.38 1.54
N ILE A 100 -13.63 6.65 1.17
CA ILE A 100 -14.83 7.23 0.53
C ILE A 100 -15.22 6.43 -0.72
N TRP A 101 -14.23 6.00 -1.53
CA TRP A 101 -14.50 5.22 -2.73
C TRP A 101 -15.07 3.82 -2.44
N THR A 102 -14.60 3.13 -1.40
CA THR A 102 -15.17 1.84 -1.01
C THR A 102 -16.60 2.02 -0.50
N SER A 103 -16.87 3.07 0.29
CA SER A 103 -18.23 3.41 0.71
C SER A 103 -19.16 3.71 -0.46
N ILE A 104 -18.66 4.40 -1.51
CA ILE A 104 -19.41 4.64 -2.74
C ILE A 104 -19.66 3.31 -3.48
N SER A 105 -18.65 2.45 -3.60
CA SER A 105 -18.80 1.11 -4.19
C SER A 105 -19.87 0.28 -3.46
N ASP A 106 -19.82 0.25 -2.13
CA ASP A 106 -20.78 -0.48 -1.30
C ASP A 106 -22.19 0.12 -1.40
N TYR A 107 -22.29 1.44 -1.55
CA TYR A 107 -23.56 2.10 -1.82
C TYR A 107 -24.12 1.68 -3.18
N VAL A 108 -23.34 1.76 -4.26
CA VAL A 108 -23.78 1.39 -5.62
C VAL A 108 -24.18 -0.09 -5.69
N HIS A 109 -23.38 -0.98 -5.09
CA HIS A 109 -23.65 -2.42 -5.07
C HIS A 109 -24.99 -2.75 -4.42
N ARG A 110 -25.35 -2.05 -3.33
CA ARG A 110 -26.65 -2.21 -2.64
C ARG A 110 -27.87 -1.95 -3.52
N PHE A 111 -27.75 -1.20 -4.62
CA PHE A 111 -28.88 -0.84 -5.48
C PHE A 111 -28.79 -1.41 -6.90
N THR A 112 -27.64 -1.94 -7.32
CA THR A 112 -27.38 -2.27 -8.73
C THR A 112 -26.74 -3.65 -8.95
N ASP A 113 -26.48 -4.40 -7.87
CA ASP A 113 -25.64 -5.63 -7.85
C ASP A 113 -24.22 -5.44 -8.45
N TYR A 114 -23.86 -4.22 -8.86
CA TYR A 114 -22.59 -3.90 -9.49
C TYR A 114 -21.58 -3.39 -8.46
N GLN A 115 -20.40 -3.99 -8.42
CA GLN A 115 -19.31 -3.55 -7.54
C GLN A 115 -18.32 -2.68 -8.31
N LEU A 116 -18.15 -1.43 -7.87
CA LEU A 116 -17.20 -0.53 -8.50
C LEU A 116 -15.78 -1.05 -8.26
N PRO A 117 -14.89 -0.92 -9.26
CA PRO A 117 -13.50 -1.33 -9.08
C PRO A 117 -12.83 -0.39 -8.08
N THR A 118 -12.01 -0.93 -7.18
CA THR A 118 -11.27 -0.19 -6.16
C THR A 118 -9.76 -0.29 -6.41
N LEU A 119 -8.99 0.68 -5.93
CA LEU A 119 -7.53 0.54 -5.84
C LEU A 119 -7.20 -0.52 -4.79
N GLU A 120 -6.20 -1.31 -5.11
CA GLU A 120 -5.66 -2.36 -4.26
C GLU A 120 -4.31 -1.90 -3.73
N GLU A 121 -4.07 -2.01 -2.43
CA GLU A 121 -2.74 -1.82 -1.87
C GLU A 121 -1.98 -3.12 -1.97
N VAL A 122 -0.84 -3.08 -2.65
CA VAL A 122 -0.04 -4.27 -2.88
C VAL A 122 0.88 -4.46 -1.68
N ARG A 123 0.59 -5.47 -0.86
CA ARG A 123 1.33 -5.72 0.39
C ARG A 123 2.45 -6.72 0.22
N GLN A 124 2.23 -7.73 -0.59
CA GLN A 124 3.23 -8.78 -0.80
C GLN A 124 3.22 -9.26 -2.25
N ILE A 125 4.41 -9.53 -2.78
CA ILE A 125 4.61 -10.11 -4.10
C ILE A 125 5.60 -11.27 -3.98
N HIS A 126 5.21 -12.43 -4.49
CA HIS A 126 6.05 -13.62 -4.54
C HIS A 126 6.22 -14.09 -5.98
N PHE A 127 7.45 -14.11 -6.47
CA PHE A 127 7.80 -14.61 -7.79
C PHE A 127 8.38 -16.03 -7.68
N GLN A 128 7.64 -17.04 -8.16
CA GLN A 128 8.01 -18.45 -7.99
C GLN A 128 8.46 -19.15 -9.27
N LYS A 129 7.85 -18.85 -10.43
CA LYS A 129 7.95 -19.69 -11.63
C LYS A 129 8.54 -19.00 -12.87
N TYR A 130 8.91 -17.73 -12.77
CA TYR A 130 9.15 -16.88 -13.94
C TYR A 130 10.47 -16.13 -13.87
N PRO A 131 11.13 -15.88 -15.02
CA PRO A 131 12.31 -15.03 -15.08
C PRO A 131 11.97 -13.61 -14.67
N VAL A 132 12.16 -13.30 -13.38
CA VAL A 132 12.14 -11.94 -12.87
C VAL A 132 13.42 -11.27 -13.36
N THR A 133 13.26 -10.12 -13.99
CA THR A 133 14.36 -9.31 -14.54
C THR A 133 14.52 -8.02 -13.76
N ASP A 134 15.65 -7.35 -13.96
CA ASP A 134 15.92 -5.99 -13.52
C ASP A 134 14.77 -5.01 -13.80
N GLN A 135 14.19 -5.07 -15.00
CA GLN A 135 13.07 -4.20 -15.38
C GLN A 135 11.80 -4.50 -14.58
N THR A 136 11.57 -5.77 -14.24
CA THR A 136 10.44 -6.19 -13.40
C THR A 136 10.59 -5.61 -12.00
N ILE A 137 11.77 -5.72 -11.40
CA ILE A 137 12.06 -5.20 -10.05
C ILE A 137 11.96 -3.67 -10.03
N ALA A 138 12.56 -2.96 -10.99
CA ALA A 138 12.51 -1.50 -11.05
C ALA A 138 11.07 -0.95 -11.16
N ASN A 139 10.15 -1.70 -11.79
CA ASN A 139 8.75 -1.31 -11.90
C ASN A 139 7.96 -1.46 -10.59
N LEU A 140 8.51 -2.15 -9.57
CA LEU A 140 7.86 -2.33 -8.28
C LEU A 140 7.80 -1.04 -7.44
N SER A 141 8.66 -0.04 -7.74
CA SER A 141 8.61 1.32 -7.16
C SER A 141 7.24 2.01 -7.27
N ARG A 142 6.34 1.50 -8.12
CA ARG A 142 4.94 1.93 -8.22
C ARG A 142 4.08 1.52 -7.01
N TYR A 143 4.58 0.64 -6.16
CA TYR A 143 3.91 0.07 -4.99
C TYR A 143 4.71 0.40 -3.71
N PRO A 144 4.80 1.67 -3.29
CA PRO A 144 5.58 2.08 -2.12
C PRO A 144 5.11 1.43 -0.81
N GLU A 145 3.88 0.92 -0.77
CA GLU A 145 3.28 0.21 0.36
C GLU A 145 3.64 -1.28 0.47
N LEU A 146 4.47 -1.78 -0.45
CA LEU A 146 4.91 -3.17 -0.49
C LEU A 146 5.76 -3.50 0.74
N GLN A 147 5.34 -4.51 1.49
CA GLN A 147 5.98 -4.92 2.74
C GLN A 147 6.83 -6.18 2.60
N ALA A 148 6.44 -7.10 1.72
CA ALA A 148 7.21 -8.31 1.47
C ALA A 148 7.42 -8.57 -0.02
N LEU A 149 8.67 -8.79 -0.39
CA LEU A 149 9.06 -9.20 -1.73
C LEU A 149 9.79 -10.53 -1.64
N SER A 150 9.33 -11.51 -2.42
CA SER A 150 9.97 -12.81 -2.55
C SER A 150 10.27 -13.07 -4.02
N MET A 151 11.49 -13.50 -4.29
CA MET A 151 11.92 -13.90 -5.62
C MET A 151 12.72 -15.19 -5.56
N GLN A 152 12.39 -16.10 -6.47
CA GLN A 152 13.06 -17.38 -6.61
C GLN A 152 13.53 -17.58 -8.05
N SER A 153 14.76 -18.03 -8.22
CA SER A 153 15.36 -18.30 -9.54
C SER A 153 15.32 -17.08 -10.47
N ALA A 154 15.45 -15.88 -9.90
CA ALA A 154 15.38 -14.61 -10.60
C ALA A 154 16.71 -14.25 -11.27
N GLU A 155 16.64 -13.64 -12.45
CA GLU A 155 17.80 -13.10 -13.19
C GLU A 155 17.92 -11.60 -12.93
N VAL A 156 18.21 -11.25 -11.67
CA VAL A 156 18.27 -9.86 -11.20
C VAL A 156 19.70 -9.52 -10.82
N SER A 157 20.20 -8.36 -11.26
CA SER A 157 21.51 -7.83 -10.89
C SER A 157 21.46 -7.13 -9.53
N THR A 158 22.59 -7.14 -8.80
CA THR A 158 22.73 -6.39 -7.56
C THR A 158 22.54 -4.88 -7.75
N THR A 159 22.84 -4.35 -8.93
CA THR A 159 22.68 -2.92 -9.26
C THR A 159 21.23 -2.43 -9.12
N VAL A 160 20.25 -3.24 -9.53
CA VAL A 160 18.84 -2.86 -9.34
C VAL A 160 18.43 -3.01 -7.87
N LEU A 161 19.01 -3.98 -7.17
CA LEU A 161 18.72 -4.17 -5.74
C LEU A 161 19.36 -3.11 -4.84
N ASP A 162 20.42 -2.43 -5.25
CA ASP A 162 21.08 -1.40 -4.43
C ASP A 162 20.13 -0.26 -4.03
N ASN A 163 19.15 0.06 -4.89
CA ASN A 163 18.15 1.11 -4.61
C ASN A 163 16.81 0.56 -4.11
N ILE A 164 16.68 -0.76 -3.91
CA ILE A 164 15.36 -1.37 -3.66
C ILE A 164 14.72 -0.88 -2.36
N PHE A 165 15.53 -0.58 -1.35
CA PHE A 165 15.06 -0.12 -0.05
C PHE A 165 14.62 1.35 -0.07
N ASP A 166 15.17 2.15 -0.99
CA ASP A 166 14.72 3.53 -1.25
C ASP A 166 13.44 3.54 -2.09
N ASP A 167 13.37 2.68 -3.10
CA ASP A 167 12.21 2.52 -3.98
C ASP A 167 10.99 1.92 -3.26
N LEU A 168 11.22 1.11 -2.22
CA LEU A 168 10.20 0.40 -1.44
C LEU A 168 10.38 0.69 0.06
N PRO A 169 9.99 1.90 0.53
CA PRO A 169 10.29 2.35 1.89
C PRO A 169 9.58 1.56 2.99
N GLU A 170 8.49 0.86 2.67
CA GLU A 170 7.72 0.05 3.63
C GLU A 170 8.14 -1.43 3.63
N LEU A 171 9.19 -1.79 2.88
CA LEU A 171 9.67 -3.17 2.77
C LEU A 171 10.24 -3.63 4.12
N THR A 172 9.65 -4.69 4.68
CA THR A 172 10.08 -5.30 5.94
C THR A 172 10.61 -6.73 5.75
N GLY A 173 10.31 -7.36 4.61
CA GLY A 173 10.80 -8.70 4.28
C GLY A 173 11.27 -8.83 2.83
N LEU A 174 12.48 -9.33 2.64
CA LEU A 174 13.05 -9.63 1.33
C LEU A 174 13.52 -11.08 1.30
N THR A 175 12.89 -11.92 0.48
CA THR A 175 13.28 -13.32 0.30
C THR A 175 13.90 -13.53 -1.07
N ILE A 176 15.13 -14.02 -1.11
CA ILE A 176 15.90 -14.26 -2.34
C ILE A 176 16.38 -15.71 -2.31
N ILE A 177 15.87 -16.53 -3.23
CA ILE A 177 16.19 -17.97 -3.27
C ILE A 177 16.71 -18.33 -4.66
N ASN A 178 17.80 -19.08 -4.75
CA ASN A 178 18.34 -19.60 -6.01
C ASN A 178 18.62 -18.51 -7.08
N CYS A 179 19.00 -17.30 -6.66
CA CYS A 179 19.26 -16.18 -7.58
C CYS A 179 20.77 -16.09 -7.83
N LYS A 180 21.21 -16.53 -9.02
CA LYS A 180 22.64 -16.73 -9.35
C LYS A 180 23.51 -15.48 -9.28
N ASN A 181 22.91 -14.31 -9.49
CA ASN A 181 23.63 -13.05 -9.57
C ASN A 181 23.74 -12.33 -8.21
N ILE A 182 23.16 -12.90 -7.14
CA ILE A 182 23.17 -12.32 -5.80
C ILE A 182 24.24 -13.02 -4.97
N THR A 183 25.19 -12.23 -4.43
CA THR A 183 26.33 -12.77 -3.69
C THR A 183 26.14 -12.63 -2.17
N PRO A 184 26.77 -13.50 -1.36
CA PRO A 184 26.77 -13.38 0.10
C PRO A 184 27.22 -12.00 0.59
N GLU A 185 28.22 -11.40 -0.06
CA GLU A 185 28.76 -10.09 0.34
C GLU A 185 27.72 -8.96 0.17
N TRP A 186 26.89 -9.05 -0.88
CA TRP A 186 25.79 -8.10 -1.07
C TRP A 186 24.74 -8.25 0.03
N ILE A 187 24.44 -9.49 0.46
CA ILE A 187 23.48 -9.78 1.52
C ILE A 187 23.96 -9.21 2.85
N GLU A 188 25.21 -9.48 3.24
CA GLU A 188 25.81 -8.97 4.47
C GLU A 188 25.77 -7.43 4.50
N LYS A 189 26.23 -6.79 3.42
CA LYS A 189 26.21 -5.32 3.29
C LYS A 189 24.78 -4.77 3.40
N SER A 190 23.82 -5.40 2.74
CA SER A 190 22.43 -4.95 2.72
C SER A 190 21.75 -5.12 4.08
N GLN A 191 22.02 -6.21 4.78
CA GLN A 191 21.51 -6.49 6.12
C GLN A 191 22.06 -5.50 7.15
N LEU A 192 23.36 -5.17 7.06
CA LEU A 192 24.01 -4.15 7.88
C LEU A 192 23.44 -2.75 7.64
N ALA A 193 23.18 -2.39 6.39
CA ALA A 193 22.64 -1.09 6.02
C ALA A 193 21.15 -0.95 6.38
N ASN A 194 20.39 -2.05 6.40
CA ASN A 194 18.93 -2.05 6.58
C ASN A 194 18.49 -3.02 7.69
N PRO A 195 18.84 -2.76 8.97
CA PRO A 195 18.59 -3.69 10.07
C PRO A 195 17.10 -3.93 10.37
N SER A 196 16.20 -3.05 9.92
CA SER A 196 14.76 -3.22 10.04
C SER A 196 14.16 -4.18 9.01
N VAL A 197 14.91 -4.58 8.00
CA VAL A 197 14.45 -5.48 6.94
C VAL A 197 14.99 -6.88 7.20
N SER A 198 14.09 -7.85 7.25
CA SER A 198 14.45 -9.27 7.31
C SER A 198 14.82 -9.75 5.91
N ILE A 199 16.10 -10.03 5.68
CA ILE A 199 16.57 -10.62 4.41
C ILE A 199 16.74 -12.12 4.61
N ASN A 200 15.90 -12.90 3.92
CA ASN A 200 15.99 -14.36 3.88
C ASN A 200 16.63 -14.78 2.55
N PHE A 201 17.91 -15.12 2.61
CA PHE A 201 18.68 -15.51 1.44
C PHE A 201 18.90 -17.02 1.38
N ARG A 202 18.86 -17.60 0.19
CA ARG A 202 19.33 -18.95 -0.09
C ARG A 202 20.08 -18.93 -1.42
N GLY A 203 21.34 -19.38 -1.40
CA GLY A 203 22.16 -19.52 -2.59
C GLY A 203 21.64 -20.57 -3.57
N THR A 204 22.46 -20.90 -4.56
CA THR A 204 22.08 -21.81 -5.66
C THR A 204 22.29 -23.27 -5.34
N ALA A 205 23.24 -23.58 -4.46
CA ALA A 205 23.46 -24.94 -3.98
C ALA A 205 22.37 -25.35 -2.97
N TYR A 206 22.05 -26.64 -2.95
CA TYR A 206 20.99 -27.20 -2.14
C TYR A 206 21.46 -28.45 -1.40
N LEU A 207 21.39 -28.39 -0.07
CA LEU A 207 21.77 -29.50 0.82
C LEU A 207 20.58 -30.45 1.11
N GLY A 208 19.37 -29.90 1.21
CA GLY A 208 18.15 -30.66 1.48
C GLY A 208 17.91 -31.02 2.94
N ILE A 209 18.11 -30.06 3.84
CA ILE A 209 17.78 -30.19 5.26
C ILE A 209 16.82 -29.07 5.72
N SER A 210 16.19 -29.31 6.86
CA SER A 210 15.64 -28.26 7.72
C SER A 210 16.36 -28.31 9.06
N ALA A 211 16.73 -27.15 9.60
CA ALA A 211 17.38 -27.04 10.90
C ALA A 211 16.54 -26.30 11.93
N ASN A 212 16.98 -26.25 13.19
CA ASN A 212 16.40 -25.38 14.21
C ASN A 212 16.61 -23.90 13.81
N ILE A 213 15.50 -23.13 13.83
CA ILE A 213 15.50 -21.69 13.48
C ILE A 213 15.06 -20.85 14.71
N MET A 214 14.55 -21.50 15.76
CA MET A 214 13.71 -20.83 16.77
C MET A 214 14.44 -20.32 18.03
N ASN A 215 15.68 -20.74 18.29
CA ASN A 215 16.43 -20.28 19.47
C ASN A 215 17.82 -19.79 19.06
N PRO A 216 18.06 -18.47 18.99
CA PRO A 216 19.41 -17.94 18.80
C PRO A 216 20.36 -18.27 19.96
N ASP A 217 19.83 -18.72 21.10
CA ASP A 217 20.58 -19.20 22.27
C ASP A 217 20.87 -20.71 22.22
N GLU A 218 20.27 -21.46 21.28
CA GLU A 218 20.66 -22.86 21.02
C GLU A 218 21.88 -22.85 20.09
N GLU A 219 23.04 -23.15 20.67
CA GLU A 219 24.29 -23.27 19.91
C GLU A 219 24.19 -24.43 18.90
N GLY A 220 24.52 -24.13 17.64
CA GLY A 220 24.67 -25.12 16.58
C GLY A 220 23.50 -25.21 15.61
N CYS A 221 23.81 -25.63 14.39
CA CYS A 221 22.81 -25.89 13.35
C CYS A 221 22.32 -27.34 13.46
N VAL A 222 21.28 -27.57 14.28
CA VAL A 222 20.72 -28.90 14.53
C VAL A 222 19.81 -29.32 13.38
N VAL A 223 20.13 -30.43 12.73
CA VAL A 223 19.36 -31.01 11.64
C VAL A 223 18.06 -31.61 12.19
N MET A 224 16.93 -31.01 11.84
CA MET A 224 15.60 -31.45 12.26
C MET A 224 14.97 -32.43 11.27
N TYR A 225 15.28 -32.25 9.98
CA TYR A 225 14.76 -33.08 8.91
C TYR A 225 15.78 -33.16 7.77
N VAL A 226 15.89 -34.34 7.16
CA VAL A 226 16.68 -34.59 5.97
C VAL A 226 15.71 -35.01 4.87
N GLN A 227 15.71 -34.30 3.75
CA GLN A 227 14.83 -34.59 2.62
C GLN A 227 15.32 -35.82 1.87
N SER A 228 14.40 -36.72 1.54
CA SER A 228 14.72 -37.92 0.77
C SER A 228 15.23 -37.59 -0.63
N GLY A 229 16.27 -38.28 -1.06
CA GLY A 229 16.96 -38.08 -2.33
C GLY A 229 17.88 -36.86 -2.39
N SER A 230 18.05 -36.11 -1.30
CA SER A 230 18.89 -34.91 -1.22
C SER A 230 20.39 -35.22 -1.09
N ALA A 231 21.22 -34.18 -1.26
CA ALA A 231 22.65 -34.22 -1.00
C ALA A 231 22.98 -34.67 0.44
N ALA A 232 22.23 -34.17 1.43
CA ALA A 232 22.39 -34.55 2.83
C ALA A 232 22.09 -36.04 3.06
N GLU A 233 20.99 -36.56 2.51
CA GLU A 233 20.66 -37.99 2.65
C GLU A 233 21.73 -38.87 1.98
N LYS A 234 22.16 -38.51 0.77
CA LYS A 234 23.23 -39.22 0.03
C LYS A 234 24.57 -39.19 0.78
N GLY A 235 24.84 -38.10 1.49
CA GLY A 235 26.01 -37.93 2.35
C GLY A 235 25.94 -38.68 3.69
N GLY A 236 24.79 -39.27 4.03
CA GLY A 236 24.60 -40.03 5.28
C GLY A 236 24.26 -39.16 6.50
N MET A 237 23.82 -37.92 6.27
CA MET A 237 23.33 -37.03 7.32
C MET A 237 21.98 -37.53 7.86
N LEU A 238 21.75 -37.35 9.16
CA LEU A 238 20.55 -37.82 9.86
C LEU A 238 19.94 -36.69 10.71
N PRO A 239 18.62 -36.73 10.99
CA PRO A 239 18.03 -35.88 12.01
C PRO A 239 18.72 -36.07 13.36
N GLY A 240 19.03 -34.97 14.05
CA GLY A 240 19.79 -34.93 15.28
C GLY A 240 21.28 -34.65 15.10
N ASP A 241 21.80 -34.67 13.88
CA ASP A 241 23.16 -34.18 13.59
C ASP A 241 23.24 -32.69 13.88
N ILE A 242 24.36 -32.23 14.45
CA ILE A 242 24.65 -30.81 14.62
C ILE A 242 25.71 -30.44 13.60
N ILE A 243 25.38 -29.59 12.63
CA ILE A 243 26.37 -29.10 11.66
C ILE A 243 27.24 -28.05 12.36
N ILE A 244 28.54 -28.30 12.36
CA ILE A 244 29.56 -27.47 13.03
C ILE A 244 30.52 -26.79 12.04
N GLY A 245 30.52 -27.19 10.77
CA GLY A 245 31.33 -26.54 9.73
C GLY A 245 31.10 -27.07 8.32
N ILE A 246 31.60 -26.31 7.34
CA ILE A 246 31.73 -26.71 5.93
C ILE A 246 33.16 -26.43 5.50
N GLU A 247 33.85 -27.45 5.00
CA GLU A 247 35.29 -27.39 4.71
C GLU A 247 36.07 -26.85 5.93
N ASP A 248 36.72 -25.69 5.77
CA ASP A 248 37.50 -25.01 6.82
C ASP A 248 36.70 -23.90 7.55
N SER A 249 35.42 -23.70 7.20
CA SER A 249 34.56 -22.65 7.75
C SER A 249 33.70 -23.19 8.90
N GLU A 250 33.78 -22.54 10.07
CA GLU A 250 32.92 -22.85 11.23
C GLU A 250 31.47 -22.42 10.98
N VAL A 251 30.52 -23.23 11.45
CA VAL A 251 29.09 -22.97 11.37
C VAL A 251 28.49 -23.05 12.77
N SER A 252 27.98 -21.92 13.27
CA SER A 252 27.39 -21.84 14.61
C SER A 252 25.86 -21.76 14.59
N SER A 253 25.27 -21.45 13.45
CA SER A 253 23.84 -21.26 13.27
C SER A 253 23.36 -21.71 11.89
N PHE A 254 22.04 -21.88 11.74
CA PHE A 254 21.44 -22.14 10.43
C PHE A 254 21.66 -20.99 9.43
N THR A 255 21.75 -19.74 9.92
CA THR A 255 22.06 -18.58 9.07
C THR A 255 23.48 -18.69 8.52
N ASP A 256 24.46 -19.04 9.37
CA ASP A 256 25.84 -19.22 8.94
C ASP A 256 25.94 -20.35 7.91
N LEU A 257 25.27 -21.48 8.16
CA LEU A 257 25.21 -22.60 7.23
C LEU A 257 24.73 -22.15 5.85
N VAL A 258 23.65 -21.39 5.81
CA VAL A 258 23.05 -20.89 4.57
C VAL A 258 23.98 -19.92 3.83
N MET A 259 24.62 -19.01 4.56
CA MET A 259 25.55 -18.04 4.00
C MET A 259 26.80 -18.73 3.44
N GLU A 260 27.30 -19.75 4.14
CA GLU A 260 28.46 -20.51 3.72
C GLU A 260 28.13 -21.41 2.52
N LEU A 261 27.00 -22.14 2.55
CA LEU A 261 26.53 -22.93 1.41
C LEU A 261 26.31 -22.08 0.15
N ALA A 262 25.95 -20.80 0.30
CA ALA A 262 25.73 -19.90 -0.82
C ALA A 262 27.02 -19.53 -1.58
N ARG A 263 28.20 -19.85 -1.05
CA ARG A 263 29.49 -19.72 -1.75
C ARG A 263 29.74 -20.84 -2.75
N TYR A 264 28.97 -21.92 -2.69
CA TYR A 264 29.12 -23.10 -3.53
C TYR A 264 28.04 -23.18 -4.61
N SER A 265 28.32 -23.96 -5.65
CA SER A 265 27.42 -24.24 -6.76
C SER A 265 26.81 -25.63 -6.65
N PRO A 266 25.66 -25.87 -7.32
CA PRO A 266 25.21 -27.24 -7.56
C PRO A 266 26.31 -28.09 -8.21
N ASP A 267 26.30 -29.38 -7.89
CA ASP A 267 27.30 -30.39 -8.27
C ASP A 267 28.67 -30.29 -7.58
N ASP A 268 28.97 -29.23 -6.83
CA ASP A 268 30.16 -29.16 -5.99
C ASP A 268 30.15 -30.26 -4.93
N GLN A 269 31.32 -30.84 -4.66
CA GLN A 269 31.52 -31.74 -3.53
C GLN A 269 32.11 -30.94 -2.38
N VAL A 270 31.42 -30.96 -1.24
CA VAL A 270 31.87 -30.31 -0.01
C VAL A 270 31.88 -31.28 1.15
N THR A 271 32.81 -31.11 2.06
CA THR A 271 32.88 -31.83 3.33
C THR A 271 32.14 -31.03 4.39
N ILE A 272 31.04 -31.59 4.90
CA ILE A 272 30.27 -31.01 6.00
C ILE A 272 30.69 -31.71 7.28
N GLN A 273 31.16 -30.93 8.25
CA GLN A 273 31.50 -31.45 9.57
C GLN A 273 30.23 -31.48 10.41
N VAL A 274 29.88 -32.66 10.93
CA VAL A 274 28.75 -32.81 11.86
C VAL A 274 29.23 -33.39 13.18
N ASN A 275 28.64 -32.93 14.28
CA ASN A 275 28.71 -33.61 15.57
C ASN A 275 27.50 -34.53 15.70
N ARG A 276 27.76 -35.82 15.89
CA ARG A 276 26.74 -36.84 16.15
C ARG A 276 27.15 -37.58 17.41
N GLN A 277 26.41 -37.36 18.50
CA GLN A 277 26.68 -37.99 19.80
C GLN A 277 28.11 -37.74 20.31
N GLU A 278 28.56 -36.49 20.25
CA GLU A 278 29.91 -36.03 20.67
C GLU A 278 31.06 -36.49 19.76
N GLU A 279 30.78 -37.20 18.67
CA GLU A 279 31.75 -37.57 17.65
C GLU A 279 31.65 -36.62 16.45
N GLU A 280 32.80 -36.05 16.03
CA GLU A 280 32.90 -35.28 14.79
C GLU A 280 33.06 -36.22 13.60
N ILE A 281 32.10 -36.13 12.68
CA ILE A 281 32.03 -37.00 11.51
C ILE A 281 32.06 -36.12 10.24
N PRO A 282 33.06 -36.28 9.36
CA PRO A 282 33.06 -35.62 8.06
C PRO A 282 32.09 -36.30 7.10
N MET A 283 31.16 -35.53 6.54
CA MET A 283 30.18 -35.99 5.55
C MET A 283 30.48 -35.36 4.20
N VAL A 284 30.92 -36.15 3.22
CA VAL A 284 31.14 -35.66 1.86
C VAL A 284 29.81 -35.62 1.12
N CYS A 285 29.35 -34.41 0.82
CA CYS A 285 28.07 -34.14 0.18
C CYS A 285 28.31 -33.55 -1.22
N LYS A 286 27.75 -34.20 -2.25
CA LYS A 286 27.62 -33.58 -3.57
C LYS A 286 26.35 -32.74 -3.59
N LEU A 287 26.49 -31.42 -3.62
CA LEU A 287 25.37 -30.48 -3.51
C LEU A 287 24.42 -30.59 -4.70
N ASP A 288 23.12 -30.59 -4.42
CA ASP A 288 22.09 -30.65 -5.46
C ASP A 288 21.73 -29.22 -5.93
N ALA A 289 21.01 -29.12 -7.05
CA ALA A 289 20.32 -27.90 -7.45
C ALA A 289 18.91 -27.85 -6.85
N TRP A 290 18.37 -26.65 -6.65
CA TRP A 290 16.96 -26.48 -6.29
C TRP A 290 16.05 -27.19 -7.30
N SER A 291 15.23 -28.13 -6.83
CA SER A 291 14.28 -28.86 -7.68
C SER A 291 13.00 -28.04 -7.87
N ASN A 292 12.54 -27.91 -9.11
CA ASN A 292 11.25 -27.28 -9.44
C ASN A 292 10.03 -28.16 -9.09
N LYS A 293 10.23 -29.34 -8.48
CA LYS A 293 9.20 -30.38 -8.33
C LYS A 293 8.45 -30.35 -7.00
N GLU A 294 8.91 -29.61 -6.00
CA GLU A 294 8.35 -29.68 -4.64
C GLU A 294 7.94 -28.32 -4.07
N PHE A 295 7.28 -27.49 -4.87
CA PHE A 295 6.52 -26.33 -4.40
C PHE A 295 5.22 -26.15 -5.19
#